data_AF-A0A2N1THK7-F1
#
_entry.id   AF-A0A2N1THK7-F1
#
_cell.length_a   1.000
_cell.length_b   1.000
_cell.length_c   1.000
_cell.angle_alpha   90.00
_cell.angle_beta   90.00
_cell.angle_gamma   90.00
#
_symmetry.space_group_name_H-M   'P 1'
#
loop_
_entity.id
_entity.type
_entity.pdbx_description
1 polymer ?
#
loop_
_entity_poly.entity_id
_entity_poly.type
_entity_poly.pdbx_seq_one_letter_code
_entity_poly.pdbx_strand_id
1 'polypeptide(L)'
;MQELTRKQKLFVQALMQLDTSRCRELLAGQQTSEDCSTHPEEIVVPALENIGQAWETGHISLSQVYMSSRICEKVMEKILPQDSTPQESSTRLAIGVIEDYHALGKRMVISSLRSAGYKPIDLGHGLKAEELVEKALQEKADILLISCLMLASAIHVKDVVEGLNRAGSQIPVVVGGAPFRLYPALWKETGAHAVGNNSADAVKIVRDLVGRQL
;
A
#
# COMPACT_ATOMS: atom_id res chain seq x y z
N MET A 1 -0.21 23.87 -0.07
CA MET A 1 -0.35 22.86 -1.15
C MET A 1 1.02 22.61 -1.71
N GLN A 2 1.49 21.35 -1.74
CA GLN A 2 2.77 21.06 -2.36
C GLN A 2 2.61 21.16 -3.88
N GLU A 3 3.41 22.01 -4.51
CA GLU A 3 3.43 22.10 -5.95
C GLU A 3 4.05 20.81 -6.51
N LEU A 4 3.38 20.20 -7.51
CA LEU A 4 3.92 19.01 -8.16
C LEU A 4 5.30 19.31 -8.77
N THR A 5 6.23 18.39 -8.58
CA THR A 5 7.54 18.44 -9.26
C THR A 5 7.36 18.32 -10.77
N ARG A 6 8.38 18.71 -11.54
CA ARG A 6 8.36 18.56 -13.01
C ARG A 6 8.05 17.12 -13.43
N LYS A 7 8.64 16.13 -12.76
CA LYS A 7 8.44 14.70 -13.06
C LYS A 7 7.00 14.26 -12.77
N GLN A 8 6.41 14.70 -11.66
CA GLN A 8 5.02 14.43 -11.32
C GLN A 8 4.04 15.09 -12.31
N LYS A 9 4.28 16.34 -12.72
CA LYS A 9 3.48 17.03 -13.75
C LYS A 9 3.50 16.27 -15.08
N LEU A 10 4.66 15.79 -15.51
CA LEU A 10 4.80 14.96 -16.72
C LEU A 10 4.07 13.62 -16.59
N PHE A 11 4.09 13.02 -15.41
CA PHE A 11 3.37 11.77 -15.16
C PHE A 11 1.86 11.94 -15.19
N VAL A 12 1.33 13.01 -14.58
CA VAL A 12 -0.10 13.37 -14.69
C VAL A 12 -0.49 13.57 -16.16
N GLN A 13 0.32 14.30 -16.94
CA GLN A 13 0.06 14.50 -18.36
C GLN A 13 0.02 13.17 -19.13
N ALA A 14 0.96 12.25 -18.88
CA ALA A 14 0.99 10.94 -19.51
C ALA A 14 -0.26 10.11 -19.17
N LEU A 15 -0.72 10.16 -17.91
CA LEU A 15 -1.96 9.51 -17.47
C LEU A 15 -3.18 10.07 -18.20
N MET A 16 -3.30 11.40 -18.32
CA MET A 16 -4.40 12.04 -19.04
C MET A 16 -4.43 11.71 -20.52
N GLN A 17 -3.27 11.44 -21.12
CA GLN A 17 -3.11 11.03 -22.52
C GLN A 17 -3.22 9.50 -22.70
N LEU A 18 -3.44 8.74 -21.62
CA LEU A 18 -3.47 7.28 -21.61
C LEU A 18 -2.17 6.64 -22.13
N ASP A 19 -1.04 7.37 -22.07
CA ASP A 19 0.26 6.91 -22.57
C ASP A 19 0.95 6.02 -21.54
N THR A 20 0.61 4.73 -21.60
CA THR A 20 1.17 3.72 -20.69
C THR A 20 2.68 3.52 -20.84
N SER A 21 3.23 3.73 -22.04
CA SER A 21 4.67 3.61 -22.30
C SER A 21 5.42 4.74 -21.61
N ARG A 22 4.93 5.98 -21.76
CA ARG A 22 5.51 7.14 -21.11
C ARG A 22 5.38 7.08 -19.59
N CYS A 23 4.25 6.61 -19.07
CA CYS A 23 4.09 6.36 -17.63
C CYS A 23 5.17 5.42 -17.11
N ARG A 24 5.44 4.32 -17.83
CA ARG A 24 6.48 3.36 -17.45
C ARG A 24 7.88 3.98 -17.48
N GLU A 25 8.23 4.73 -18.52
CA GLU A 25 9.53 5.41 -18.60
C GLU A 25 9.77 6.38 -17.44
N LEU A 26 8.73 7.13 -17.06
CA LEU A 26 8.82 8.09 -15.96
C LEU A 26 8.99 7.40 -14.61
N LEU A 27 8.35 6.25 -14.39
CA LEU A 27 8.49 5.49 -13.14
C LEU A 27 9.76 4.63 -13.10
N ALA A 28 10.22 4.11 -14.22
CA ALA A 28 11.42 3.28 -14.34
C ALA A 28 12.73 4.08 -14.43
N GLY A 29 12.75 5.32 -13.92
CA GLY A 29 13.82 6.30 -14.11
C GLY A 29 15.23 5.68 -14.15
N GLN A 30 16.01 6.05 -15.17
CA GLN A 30 17.29 5.46 -15.56
C GLN A 30 18.13 4.97 -14.38
N GLN A 31 18.46 3.67 -14.37
CA GLN A 31 19.49 3.09 -13.50
C GLN A 31 20.91 3.55 -13.88
N THR A 32 21.09 4.83 -14.19
CA THR A 32 22.40 5.42 -14.36
C THR A 32 22.82 6.01 -13.02
N SER A 33 23.94 5.50 -12.55
CA SER A 33 24.69 5.81 -11.33
C SER A 33 24.57 7.26 -10.85
N GLU A 34 24.42 7.39 -9.53
CA GLU A 34 24.59 8.62 -8.72
C GLU A 34 23.42 9.64 -8.77
N ASP A 35 22.24 9.25 -8.28
CA ASP A 35 21.51 10.00 -7.23
C ASP A 35 20.09 9.44 -7.03
N CYS A 36 19.74 9.17 -5.76
CA CYS A 36 18.41 8.88 -5.20
C CYS A 36 17.43 8.08 -6.09
N SER A 37 17.36 6.76 -5.86
CA SER A 37 16.27 5.92 -6.38
C SER A 37 14.92 6.43 -5.88
N THR A 38 14.30 7.35 -6.62
CA THR A 38 12.96 7.87 -6.35
C THR A 38 12.01 6.69 -6.30
N HIS A 39 11.47 6.38 -5.12
CA HIS A 39 10.50 5.29 -5.01
C HIS A 39 9.30 5.61 -5.91
N PRO A 40 8.75 4.66 -6.70
CA PRO A 40 7.64 4.93 -7.61
C PRO A 40 6.43 5.59 -6.92
N GLU A 41 6.23 5.33 -5.64
CA GLU A 41 5.19 5.95 -4.81
C GLU A 41 5.31 7.49 -4.70
N GLU A 42 6.51 8.06 -4.74
CA GLU A 42 6.76 9.51 -4.68
C GLU A 42 6.26 10.23 -5.95
N ILE A 43 6.05 9.51 -7.03
CA ILE A 43 5.48 10.03 -8.28
C ILE A 43 4.00 9.68 -8.37
N VAL A 44 3.65 8.42 -8.12
CA VAL A 44 2.30 7.89 -8.30
C VAL A 44 1.31 8.52 -7.32
N VAL A 45 1.67 8.62 -6.04
CA VAL A 45 0.72 9.11 -5.01
C VAL A 45 0.36 10.57 -5.23
N PRO A 46 1.32 11.52 -5.38
CA PRO A 46 0.97 12.92 -5.62
C PRO A 46 0.23 13.14 -6.94
N ALA A 47 0.52 12.33 -7.97
CA ALA A 47 -0.18 12.42 -9.24
C ALA A 47 -1.65 11.97 -9.12
N LEU A 48 -1.92 10.86 -8.43
CA LEU A 48 -3.30 10.39 -8.21
C LEU A 48 -4.08 11.32 -7.27
N GLU A 49 -3.44 11.89 -6.24
CA GLU A 49 -4.04 12.93 -5.39
C GLU A 49 -4.42 14.17 -6.22
N ASN A 50 -3.54 14.62 -7.13
CA ASN A 50 -3.84 15.74 -8.04
C ASN A 50 -4.98 15.44 -9.01
N ILE A 51 -5.02 14.23 -9.59
CA ILE A 51 -6.11 13.78 -10.46
C ILE A 51 -7.43 13.71 -9.68
N GLY A 52 -7.43 13.21 -8.44
CA GLY A 52 -8.59 13.21 -7.57
C GLY A 52 -9.14 14.62 -7.33
N GLN A 53 -8.27 15.57 -7.01
CA GLN A 53 -8.66 16.97 -6.83
C GLN A 53 -9.21 17.61 -8.11
N ALA A 54 -8.61 17.31 -9.27
CA ALA A 54 -9.11 17.79 -10.56
C ALA A 54 -10.53 17.27 -10.85
N TRP A 55 -10.84 16.04 -10.41
CA TRP A 55 -12.19 15.49 -10.52
C TRP A 55 -13.17 16.17 -9.55
N GLU A 56 -12.79 16.33 -8.27
CA GLU A 56 -13.61 17.00 -7.25
C GLU A 56 -13.99 18.42 -7.65
N THR A 57 -13.08 19.11 -8.36
CA THR A 57 -13.29 20.47 -8.86
C THR A 57 -13.95 20.54 -10.23
N GLY A 58 -14.32 19.40 -10.83
CA GLY A 58 -15.05 19.31 -12.09
C GLY A 58 -14.22 19.49 -13.36
N HIS A 59 -12.88 19.47 -13.28
CA HIS A 59 -11.99 19.66 -14.43
C HIS A 59 -11.80 18.38 -15.26
N ILE A 60 -12.02 17.21 -14.67
CA ILE A 60 -11.90 15.91 -15.35
C ILE A 60 -13.08 14.98 -15.00
N SER A 61 -13.32 13.98 -15.84
CA SER A 61 -14.37 12.98 -15.62
C SER A 61 -13.93 11.84 -14.69
N LEU A 62 -14.92 11.16 -14.11
CA LEU A 62 -14.69 9.92 -13.35
C LEU A 62 -14.01 8.83 -14.21
N SER A 63 -14.29 8.76 -15.51
CA SER A 63 -13.63 7.82 -16.41
C SER A 63 -12.13 8.09 -16.53
N GLN A 64 -11.70 9.35 -16.50
CA GLN A 64 -10.28 9.72 -16.50
C GLN A 64 -9.59 9.31 -15.19
N VAL A 65 -10.25 9.50 -14.05
CA VAL A 65 -9.76 9.01 -12.74
C VAL A 65 -9.57 7.49 -12.77
N TYR A 66 -10.60 6.76 -13.19
CA TYR A 66 -10.58 5.31 -13.28
C TYR A 66 -9.45 4.82 -14.19
N MET A 67 -9.34 5.37 -15.41
CA MET A 67 -8.30 4.97 -16.35
C MET A 67 -6.89 5.27 -15.83
N SER A 68 -6.70 6.41 -15.16
CA SER A 68 -5.42 6.76 -14.55
C SER A 68 -5.02 5.73 -13.48
N SER A 69 -5.95 5.34 -12.62
CA SER A 69 -5.73 4.28 -11.63
C SER A 69 -5.34 2.95 -12.28
N ARG A 70 -6.06 2.52 -13.33
CA ARG A 70 -5.76 1.27 -14.05
C ARG A 70 -4.39 1.28 -14.74
N ILE A 71 -3.99 2.42 -15.29
CA ILE A 71 -2.66 2.58 -15.88
C ILE A 71 -1.58 2.49 -14.80
N CYS A 72 -1.75 3.19 -13.68
CA CYS A 72 -0.84 3.10 -12.54
C CYS A 72 -0.67 1.65 -12.07
N GLU A 73 -1.77 0.91 -11.87
CA GLU A 73 -1.71 -0.51 -11.48
C GLU A 73 -0.93 -1.36 -12.48
N LYS A 74 -1.23 -1.23 -13.78
CA LYS A 74 -0.58 -2.01 -14.85
C LYS A 74 0.90 -1.68 -15.02
N VAL A 75 1.27 -0.41 -14.87
CA VAL A 75 2.68 0.01 -14.96
C VAL A 75 3.43 -0.49 -13.73
N MET A 76 2.82 -0.35 -12.55
CA MET A 76 3.40 -0.79 -11.28
C MET A 76 3.69 -2.30 -11.29
N GLU A 77 2.75 -3.14 -11.75
CA GLU A 77 2.95 -4.59 -11.89
C GLU A 77 4.17 -4.99 -12.74
N LYS A 78 4.58 -4.13 -13.69
CA LYS A 78 5.72 -4.38 -14.59
C LYS A 78 7.06 -3.91 -14.02
N ILE A 79 7.05 -2.92 -13.13
CA ILE A 79 8.28 -2.33 -12.57
C ILE A 79 8.61 -2.91 -11.20
N LEU A 80 7.59 -3.38 -10.46
CA LEU A 80 7.81 -3.98 -9.16
C LEU A 80 8.46 -5.36 -9.33
N PRO A 81 9.59 -5.64 -8.65
CA PRO A 81 10.22 -6.96 -8.70
C PRO A 81 9.22 -8.04 -8.28
N GLN A 82 9.03 -9.03 -9.16
CA GLN A 82 8.11 -10.14 -8.95
C GLN A 82 8.75 -11.20 -8.03
N ASP A 83 10.04 -11.46 -8.22
CA ASP A 83 10.81 -12.50 -7.54
C ASP A 83 12.11 -11.93 -6.95
N SER A 84 12.26 -12.08 -5.64
CA SER A 84 13.55 -12.01 -4.95
C SER A 84 13.91 -13.41 -4.49
N THR A 85 15.19 -13.79 -4.58
CA THR A 85 15.69 -15.01 -3.95
C THR A 85 15.37 -14.92 -2.46
N PRO A 86 14.57 -15.84 -1.90
CA PRO A 86 14.14 -15.75 -0.52
C PRO A 86 15.36 -15.74 0.38
N GLN A 87 15.47 -14.74 1.24
CA GLN A 87 16.09 -15.01 2.52
C GLN A 87 15.05 -15.83 3.29
N GLU A 88 15.45 -16.93 3.93
CA GLU A 88 14.55 -17.70 4.80
C GLU A 88 14.17 -16.84 6.02
N SER A 89 13.29 -15.87 5.82
CA SER A 89 12.60 -15.18 6.91
C SER A 89 11.58 -16.16 7.45
N SER A 90 11.79 -16.64 8.67
CA SER A 90 10.84 -17.48 9.41
C SER A 90 9.51 -16.76 9.67
N THR A 91 9.51 -15.42 9.65
CA THR A 91 8.32 -14.59 9.89
C THR A 91 7.32 -14.66 8.73
N ARG A 92 6.09 -15.05 9.04
CA ARG A 92 4.94 -15.14 8.14
C ARG A 92 4.19 -13.83 8.14
N LEU A 93 4.42 -13.02 7.13
CA LEU A 93 3.66 -11.78 6.93
C LEU A 93 2.40 -12.09 6.13
N ALA A 94 1.24 -11.59 6.54
CA ALA A 94 0.02 -11.61 5.75
C ALA A 94 -0.47 -10.19 5.48
N ILE A 95 -0.98 -9.92 4.28
CA ILE A 95 -1.48 -8.59 3.91
C ILE A 95 -2.80 -8.66 3.16
N GLY A 96 -3.75 -7.80 3.52
CA GLY A 96 -5.05 -7.73 2.85
C GLY A 96 -5.61 -6.30 2.75
N VAL A 97 -6.67 -6.15 1.95
CA VAL A 97 -7.46 -4.92 1.88
C VAL A 97 -8.83 -5.19 2.51
N ILE A 98 -9.16 -4.43 3.55
CA ILE A 98 -10.43 -4.56 4.29
C ILE A 98 -11.51 -3.75 3.61
N GLU A 99 -12.67 -4.36 3.34
CA GLU A 99 -13.90 -3.74 2.81
C GLU A 99 -13.67 -2.70 1.70
N ASP A 100 -12.68 -2.94 0.86
CA ASP A 100 -12.19 -2.02 -0.14
C ASP A 100 -11.45 -2.82 -1.24
N TYR A 101 -11.52 -2.35 -2.48
CA TYR A 101 -10.95 -2.99 -3.67
C TYR A 101 -9.68 -2.28 -4.16
N HIS A 102 -9.27 -1.17 -3.54
CA HIS A 102 -8.08 -0.43 -3.94
C HIS A 102 -6.79 -1.17 -3.53
N ALA A 103 -6.18 -1.88 -4.49
CA ALA A 103 -5.05 -2.77 -4.23
C ALA A 103 -3.67 -2.18 -4.56
N LEU A 104 -3.58 -0.98 -5.15
CA LEU A 104 -2.31 -0.37 -5.56
C LEU A 104 -1.33 -0.20 -4.38
N GLY A 105 -1.81 0.34 -3.25
CA GLY A 105 -0.99 0.53 -2.05
C GLY A 105 -0.48 -0.79 -1.47
N LYS A 106 -1.36 -1.79 -1.34
CA LYS A 106 -1.00 -3.16 -0.94
C LYS A 106 0.14 -3.72 -1.82
N ARG A 107 0.04 -3.57 -3.14
CA ARG A 107 1.03 -4.09 -4.09
C ARG A 107 2.40 -3.42 -3.94
N MET A 108 2.43 -2.11 -3.70
CA MET A 108 3.66 -1.39 -3.37
C MET A 108 4.30 -1.94 -2.09
N VAL A 109 3.50 -2.12 -1.03
CA VAL A 109 3.98 -2.72 0.24
C VAL A 109 4.54 -4.13 0.02
N ILE A 110 3.83 -5.00 -0.71
CA ILE A 110 4.29 -6.35 -1.03
C ILE A 110 5.65 -6.30 -1.72
N SER A 111 5.83 -5.43 -2.72
CA SER A 111 7.09 -5.34 -3.45
C SER A 111 8.23 -4.78 -2.62
N SER A 112 7.97 -3.78 -1.76
CA SER A 112 8.96 -3.26 -0.82
C SER A 112 9.39 -4.33 0.19
N LEU A 113 8.45 -5.13 0.70
CA LEU A 113 8.74 -6.27 1.59
C LEU A 113 9.55 -7.36 0.87
N ARG A 114 9.20 -7.70 -0.39
CA ARG A 114 9.98 -8.64 -1.23
C ARG A 114 11.40 -8.17 -1.47
N SER A 115 11.58 -6.89 -1.79
CA SER A 115 12.90 -6.28 -1.97
C SER A 115 13.73 -6.31 -0.68
N ALA A 116 13.06 -6.32 0.48
CA ALA A 116 13.68 -6.46 1.79
C ALA A 116 13.90 -7.91 2.24
N GLY A 117 13.60 -8.91 1.39
CA GLY A 117 13.81 -10.34 1.66
C GLY A 117 12.62 -11.09 2.27
N TYR A 118 11.46 -10.45 2.43
CA TYR A 118 10.25 -11.09 2.96
C TYR A 118 9.33 -11.63 1.85
N LYS A 119 8.52 -12.64 2.16
CA LYS A 119 7.51 -13.16 1.23
C LYS A 119 6.10 -13.06 1.84
N PRO A 120 5.48 -11.86 1.84
CA PRO A 120 4.15 -11.70 2.40
C PRO A 120 3.10 -12.50 1.60
N ILE A 121 2.19 -13.13 2.34
CA ILE A 121 1.02 -13.82 1.83
C ILE A 121 -0.05 -12.78 1.53
N ASP A 122 -0.47 -12.68 0.27
CA ASP A 122 -1.55 -11.78 -0.13
C ASP A 122 -2.90 -12.45 0.14
N LEU A 123 -3.64 -11.95 1.13
CA LEU A 123 -4.95 -12.46 1.53
C LEU A 123 -6.09 -12.05 0.58
N GLY A 124 -5.82 -11.08 -0.31
CA GLY A 124 -6.78 -10.54 -1.26
C GLY A 124 -7.22 -9.10 -0.94
N HIS A 125 -8.42 -8.76 -1.37
CA HIS A 125 -9.05 -7.46 -1.20
C HIS A 125 -10.56 -7.62 -1.12
N GLY A 126 -11.28 -6.58 -0.66
CA GLY A 126 -12.72 -6.63 -0.40
C GLY A 126 -13.09 -7.56 0.76
N LEU A 127 -12.15 -7.80 1.68
CA LEU A 127 -12.32 -8.77 2.77
C LEU A 127 -13.05 -8.11 3.93
N LYS A 128 -14.04 -8.81 4.50
CA LYS A 128 -14.63 -8.40 5.77
C LYS A 128 -13.65 -8.58 6.93
N ALA A 129 -13.93 -7.94 8.06
CA ALA A 129 -13.10 -8.05 9.25
C ALA A 129 -12.94 -9.51 9.69
N GLU A 130 -14.03 -10.29 9.71
CA GLU A 130 -14.01 -11.70 10.12
C GLU A 130 -13.19 -12.56 9.16
N GLU A 131 -13.30 -12.31 7.85
CA GLU A 131 -12.55 -13.04 6.82
C GLU A 131 -11.05 -12.76 6.93
N LEU A 132 -10.66 -11.52 7.24
CA LEU A 132 -9.26 -11.15 7.50
C LEU A 132 -8.71 -11.89 8.71
N VAL A 133 -9.48 -11.92 9.81
CA VAL A 133 -9.10 -12.65 11.04
C VAL A 133 -8.93 -14.14 10.73
N GLU A 134 -9.91 -14.76 10.10
CA GLU A 134 -9.89 -16.18 9.76
C GLU A 134 -8.66 -16.53 8.91
N LYS A 135 -8.43 -15.78 7.83
CA LYS A 135 -7.29 -16.02 6.93
C LYS A 135 -5.96 -15.79 7.62
N ALA A 136 -5.83 -14.73 8.43
CA ALA A 136 -4.59 -14.46 9.15
C ALA A 136 -4.25 -15.61 10.13
N LEU A 137 -5.24 -16.18 10.80
CA LEU A 137 -5.07 -17.33 11.69
C LEU A 137 -4.76 -18.62 10.91
N GLN A 138 -5.44 -18.88 9.81
CA GLN A 138 -5.22 -20.05 8.94
C GLN A 138 -3.80 -20.08 8.38
N GLU A 139 -3.32 -18.93 7.89
CA GLU A 139 -1.96 -18.76 7.38
C GLU A 139 -0.90 -18.69 8.51
N LYS A 140 -1.37 -18.68 9.77
CA LYS A 140 -0.54 -18.55 10.98
C LYS A 140 0.38 -17.33 10.86
N ALA A 141 -0.18 -16.21 10.44
CA ALA A 141 0.57 -14.98 10.26
C ALA A 141 1.21 -14.57 11.59
N ASP A 142 2.48 -14.17 11.55
CA ASP A 142 3.17 -13.55 12.68
C ASP A 142 2.90 -12.04 12.73
N ILE A 143 2.55 -11.42 11.59
CA ILE A 143 2.17 -10.01 11.46
C ILE A 143 1.08 -9.89 10.39
N LEU A 144 0.00 -9.16 10.70
CA LEU A 144 -1.06 -8.83 9.76
C LEU A 144 -0.96 -7.36 9.32
N LEU A 145 -0.73 -7.14 8.02
CA LEU A 145 -0.75 -5.81 7.40
C LEU A 145 -2.12 -5.55 6.75
N ILE A 146 -2.70 -4.38 6.96
CA ILE A 146 -4.01 -3.99 6.41
C ILE A 146 -3.86 -2.67 5.63
N SER A 147 -4.22 -2.72 4.35
CA SER A 147 -4.28 -1.55 3.46
C SER A 147 -5.70 -1.02 3.38
N CYS A 148 -5.90 0.30 3.55
CA CYS A 148 -7.21 0.96 3.42
C CYS A 148 -7.09 2.23 2.56
N LEU A 149 -7.98 2.43 1.59
CA LEU A 149 -8.10 3.74 0.93
C LEU A 149 -9.31 4.54 1.44
N MET A 150 -10.41 3.86 1.78
CA MET A 150 -11.62 4.50 2.28
C MET A 150 -11.65 4.62 3.81
N LEU A 151 -12.07 5.79 4.32
CA LEU A 151 -12.25 6.01 5.76
C LEU A 151 -13.31 5.06 6.35
N ALA A 152 -14.38 4.79 5.59
CA ALA A 152 -15.43 3.84 5.99
C ALA A 152 -14.88 2.42 6.20
N SER A 153 -13.88 1.99 5.44
CA SER A 153 -13.25 0.68 5.63
C SER A 153 -12.21 0.72 6.76
N ALA A 154 -11.51 1.85 6.93
CA ALA A 154 -10.47 2.00 7.95
C ALA A 154 -11.03 1.85 9.38
N ILE A 155 -12.26 2.29 9.65
CA ILE A 155 -12.89 2.13 10.97
C ILE A 155 -13.15 0.66 11.35
N HIS A 156 -13.27 -0.25 10.37
CA HIS A 156 -13.47 -1.68 10.60
C HIS A 156 -12.20 -2.43 11.01
N VAL A 157 -11.04 -1.76 11.02
CA VAL A 157 -9.81 -2.33 11.60
C VAL A 157 -10.01 -2.70 13.07
N LYS A 158 -10.82 -1.95 13.82
CA LYS A 158 -11.14 -2.27 15.22
C LYS A 158 -11.74 -3.67 15.35
N ASP A 159 -12.60 -4.05 14.41
CA ASP A 159 -13.31 -5.33 14.42
C ASP A 159 -12.33 -6.49 14.14
N VAL A 160 -11.29 -6.24 13.33
CA VAL A 160 -10.18 -7.19 13.12
C VAL A 160 -9.34 -7.36 14.39
N VAL A 161 -8.94 -6.27 15.03
CA VAL A 161 -8.13 -6.31 16.27
C VAL A 161 -8.89 -7.04 17.37
N GLU A 162 -10.16 -6.70 17.57
CA GLU A 162 -11.01 -7.38 18.53
C GLU A 162 -11.23 -8.85 18.18
N GLY A 163 -11.39 -9.17 16.89
CA GLY A 163 -11.53 -10.55 16.41
C GLY A 163 -10.31 -11.41 16.71
N LEU A 164 -9.11 -10.88 16.48
CA LEU A 164 -7.85 -11.56 16.85
C LEU A 164 -7.76 -11.78 18.37
N ASN A 165 -8.09 -10.76 19.16
CA ASN A 165 -8.09 -10.85 20.62
C ASN A 165 -9.09 -11.91 21.13
N ARG A 166 -10.31 -11.96 20.57
CA ARG A 166 -11.32 -12.99 20.90
C ARG A 166 -10.84 -14.39 20.55
N ALA A 167 -10.04 -14.54 19.50
CA ALA A 167 -9.41 -15.81 19.12
C ALA A 167 -8.19 -16.17 19.99
N GLY A 168 -7.84 -15.36 21.00
CA GLY A 168 -6.66 -15.54 21.84
C GLY A 168 -5.34 -15.29 21.08
N SER A 169 -5.41 -14.66 19.92
CA SER A 169 -4.26 -14.39 19.06
C SER A 169 -3.60 -13.06 19.43
N GLN A 170 -2.27 -13.03 19.36
CA GLN A 170 -1.44 -11.85 19.64
C GLN A 170 -0.80 -11.30 18.36
N ILE A 171 -1.39 -11.58 17.20
CA ILE A 171 -0.86 -11.13 15.91
C ILE A 171 -0.90 -9.58 15.88
N PRO A 172 0.26 -8.89 15.82
CA PRO A 172 0.28 -7.45 15.66
C PRO A 172 -0.35 -7.04 14.33
N VAL A 173 -1.25 -6.07 14.41
CA VAL A 173 -1.92 -5.46 13.25
C VAL A 173 -1.21 -4.17 12.87
N VAL A 174 -0.70 -4.10 11.65
CA VAL A 174 -0.07 -2.92 11.05
C VAL A 174 -1.00 -2.33 10.00
N VAL A 175 -1.34 -1.05 10.12
CA VAL A 175 -2.24 -0.40 9.15
C VAL A 175 -1.52 0.62 8.28
N GLY A 176 -2.08 0.88 7.10
CA GLY A 176 -1.61 1.93 6.21
C GLY A 176 -2.65 2.37 5.20
N GLY A 177 -2.29 3.41 4.44
CA GLY A 177 -3.14 4.01 3.42
C GLY A 177 -3.69 5.39 3.80
N ALA A 178 -4.43 6.00 2.88
CA ALA A 178 -4.77 7.43 2.94
C ALA A 178 -5.50 7.86 4.24
N PRO A 179 -6.48 7.12 4.77
CA PRO A 179 -7.19 7.53 5.99
C PRO A 179 -6.26 7.72 7.19
N PHE A 180 -5.28 6.84 7.37
CA PHE A 180 -4.35 6.91 8.49
C PHE A 180 -3.31 8.03 8.35
N ARG A 181 -3.01 8.48 7.12
CA ARG A 181 -2.21 9.68 6.86
C ARG A 181 -2.98 10.96 7.12
N LEU A 182 -4.26 10.99 6.70
CA LEU A 182 -5.12 12.16 6.84
C LEU A 182 -5.59 12.36 8.29
N TYR A 183 -5.75 11.26 9.04
CA TYR A 183 -6.16 11.25 10.44
C TYR A 183 -5.16 10.47 11.30
N PRO A 184 -4.03 11.07 11.73
CA PRO A 184 -2.94 10.37 12.41
C PRO A 184 -3.30 9.69 13.74
N ALA A 185 -4.42 10.04 14.37
CA ALA A 185 -4.92 9.40 15.58
C ALA A 185 -5.71 8.10 15.30
N LEU A 186 -6.22 7.93 14.07
CA LEU A 186 -7.18 6.88 13.72
C LEU A 186 -6.67 5.47 14.00
N TRP A 187 -5.39 5.20 13.74
CA TRP A 187 -4.83 3.86 13.97
C TRP A 187 -4.82 3.46 15.45
N LYS A 188 -4.71 4.43 16.36
CA LYS A 188 -4.81 4.18 17.81
C LYS A 188 -6.26 3.93 18.22
N GLU A 189 -7.18 4.68 17.64
CA GLU A 189 -8.62 4.53 17.89
C GLU A 189 -9.14 3.16 17.42
N THR A 190 -8.56 2.60 16.36
CA THR A 190 -8.87 1.24 15.89
C THR A 190 -8.12 0.14 16.63
N GLY A 191 -7.23 0.48 17.58
CA GLY A 191 -6.43 -0.50 18.33
C GLY A 191 -5.33 -1.18 17.51
N ALA A 192 -4.95 -0.63 16.34
CA ALA A 192 -3.82 -1.15 15.58
C ALA A 192 -2.50 -0.98 16.37
N HIS A 193 -1.52 -1.82 16.09
CA HIS A 193 -0.25 -1.86 16.82
C HIS A 193 0.81 -0.94 16.22
N ALA A 194 0.72 -0.68 14.91
CA ALA A 194 1.59 0.24 14.20
C ALA A 194 0.90 0.83 12.96
N VAL A 195 1.43 1.94 12.45
CA VAL A 195 0.98 2.60 11.23
C VAL A 195 2.16 2.89 10.31
N GLY A 196 2.03 2.56 9.02
CA GLY A 196 2.98 2.92 7.97
C GLY A 196 2.44 4.04 7.08
N ASN A 197 3.24 5.07 6.80
CA ASN A 197 2.83 6.18 5.92
C ASN A 197 3.11 5.90 4.44
N ASN A 198 4.02 4.98 4.14
CA ASN A 198 4.42 4.58 2.80
C ASN A 198 4.94 3.13 2.80
N SER A 199 5.33 2.61 1.63
CA SER A 199 5.78 1.23 1.52
C SER A 199 7.14 0.96 2.16
N ALA A 200 8.01 1.97 2.26
CA ALA A 200 9.31 1.85 2.93
C ALA A 200 9.17 1.75 4.46
N ASP A 201 8.21 2.47 5.05
CA ASP A 201 7.90 2.40 6.48
C ASP A 201 7.44 0.99 6.88
N ALA A 202 6.68 0.31 6.02
CA ALA A 202 6.24 -1.06 6.26
C ALA A 202 7.43 -2.01 6.51
N VAL A 203 8.53 -1.86 5.76
CA VAL A 203 9.76 -2.65 5.95
C VAL A 203 10.39 -2.38 7.31
N LYS A 204 10.47 -1.10 7.72
CA LYS A 204 11.04 -0.70 9.02
C LYS A 204 10.21 -1.27 10.18
N ILE A 205 8.89 -1.10 10.12
CA ILE A 205 7.95 -1.58 11.14
C ILE A 205 8.03 -3.10 11.28
N VAL A 206 8.05 -3.84 10.16
CA VAL A 206 8.17 -5.30 10.18
C VAL A 206 9.50 -5.71 10.83
N ARG A 207 10.62 -5.07 10.48
CA ARG A 207 11.92 -5.36 11.11
C ARG A 207 11.90 -5.10 12.62
N ASP A 208 11.30 -4.00 13.05
CA ASP A 208 11.18 -3.66 14.47
C ASP A 208 10.30 -4.66 15.24
N LEU A 209 9.20 -5.12 14.64
CA LEU A 209 8.32 -6.11 15.24
C LEU A 209 8.98 -7.50 15.32
N VAL A 210 9.69 -7.91 14.28
CA VAL A 210 10.46 -9.17 14.27
C VAL A 210 11.59 -9.13 15.30
N GLY A 211 12.31 -8.01 15.40
CA GLY A 211 13.40 -7.84 16.37
C GLY A 211 12.94 -7.85 17.83
N ARG A 212 11.65 -7.63 18.11
CA ARG A 212 11.06 -7.73 19.46
C ARG A 212 10.56 -9.14 19.83
N GLN A 213 10.50 -10.05 18.85
CA GLN A 213 10.06 -11.44 19.04
C GLN A 213 11.23 -12.40 19.34
N LEU A 214 12.48 -11.91 19.32
CA LEU A 214 13.70 -12.61 19.76
C LEU A 214 14.12 -12.13 21.15
#